data_AF-A0A7X7YQA8-F1
#
_entry.id   AF-A0A7X7YQA8-F1
#
_cell.length_a   1.000
_cell.length_b   1.000
_cell.length_c   1.000
_cell.angle_alpha   90.00
_cell.angle_beta   90.00
_cell.angle_gamma   90.00
#
_symmetry.space_group_name_H-M   'P 1'
#
loop_
_entity.id
_entity.type
_entity.pdbx_description
1 polymer ?
#
loop_
_entity_poly.entity_id
_entity_poly.type
_entity_poly.pdbx_seq_one_letter_code
_entity_poly.pdbx_strand_id
1 'polypeptide(L)'
;LQPHEEEPMMNLIAYVEDNNYVLHIFPRKAHRPRQYYLEGKEQLLISPGAIDMAGLIITVREEYFEKIGKEDIEDIYFQVSLPVL
;
A
#
# COMPACT_ATOMS: atom_id res chain seq x y z
N LEU A 1 -7.40 -3.13 16.07
CA LEU A 1 -6.18 -3.95 16.22
C LEU A 1 -6.41 -4.86 17.42
N GLN A 2 -6.24 -6.17 17.26
CA GLN A 2 -6.24 -7.04 18.43
C GLN A 2 -4.99 -6.69 19.25
N PRO A 3 -5.13 -6.38 20.55
CA PRO A 3 -3.95 -6.14 21.38
C PRO A 3 -3.14 -7.45 21.42
N HIS A 4 -1.84 -7.36 21.11
CA HIS A 4 -0.83 -8.43 21.20
C HIS A 4 -0.57 -9.32 19.97
N GLU A 5 -1.27 -9.13 18.85
CA GLU A 5 -0.90 -9.82 17.60
C GLU A 5 -0.19 -8.87 16.63
N GLU A 6 0.98 -9.28 16.14
CA GLU A 6 1.67 -8.59 15.05
C GLU A 6 0.86 -8.77 13.76
N GLU A 7 0.50 -7.67 13.11
CA GLU A 7 -0.18 -7.72 11.82
C GLU A 7 0.74 -8.39 10.79
N PRO A 8 0.23 -9.35 9.99
CA PRO A 8 1.05 -9.99 8.98
C PRO A 8 1.56 -8.96 7.96
N MET A 9 2.85 -9.05 7.65
CA MET A 9 3.51 -8.20 6.65
C MET A 9 3.18 -8.68 5.22
N MET A 10 1.90 -8.78 4.89
CA MET A 10 1.41 -9.13 3.56
C MET A 10 0.04 -8.49 3.29
N ASN A 11 -0.26 -8.26 2.02
CA ASN A 11 -1.62 -8.04 1.55
C ASN A 11 -2.11 -9.29 0.83
N LEU A 12 -3.40 -9.61 1.01
CA LEU A 12 -4.07 -10.72 0.34
C LEU A 12 -5.29 -10.19 -0.42
N ILE A 13 -5.38 -10.52 -1.70
CA ILE A 13 -6.59 -10.32 -2.52
C ILE A 13 -7.06 -11.70 -2.93
N ALA A 14 -8.33 -12.01 -2.64
CA ALA A 14 -8.92 -13.31 -2.91
C ALA A 14 -10.22 -13.15 -3.70
N TYR A 15 -10.39 -13.95 -4.74
CA TYR A 15 -11.65 -14.05 -5.48
C TYR A 15 -11.85 -15.48 -6.00
N VAL A 16 -13.06 -15.76 -6.49
CA VAL A 16 -13.41 -17.04 -7.10
C VAL A 16 -13.54 -16.83 -8.60
N GLU A 17 -12.83 -17.67 -9.37
CA GLU A 17 -12.87 -17.69 -10.83
C GLU A 17 -12.91 -19.16 -11.28
N ASP A 18 -13.86 -19.51 -12.15
CA ASP A 18 -14.06 -20.88 -12.64
C ASP A 18 -14.11 -21.97 -11.56
N ASN A 19 -14.84 -21.71 -10.47
CA ASN A 19 -14.92 -22.56 -9.27
C ASN A 19 -13.57 -22.79 -8.54
N ASN A 20 -12.53 -22.03 -8.87
CA ASN A 20 -11.24 -22.04 -8.19
C ASN A 20 -11.08 -20.78 -7.32
N TYR A 21 -10.41 -20.93 -6.18
CA TYR A 21 -9.95 -19.77 -5.40
C TYR A 21 -8.67 -19.23 -6.01
N VAL A 22 -8.67 -17.97 -6.40
CA VAL A 22 -7.48 -17.24 -6.83
C VAL A 22 -7.04 -16.32 -5.71
N LEU A 23 -5.78 -16.45 -5.31
CA LEU A 23 -5.17 -15.69 -4.22
C LEU A 23 -3.95 -14.93 -4.76
N HIS A 24 -4.01 -13.60 -4.73
CA HIS A 24 -2.84 -12.74 -4.96
C HIS A 24 -2.26 -12.33 -3.61
N ILE A 25 -1.01 -12.71 -3.38
CA ILE A 25 -0.29 -12.43 -2.13
C ILE A 25 0.83 -11.45 -2.43
N PHE A 26 0.82 -10.31 -1.75
CA PHE A 26 1.87 -9.30 -1.82
C PHE A 26 2.61 -9.23 -0.48
N PRO A 27 3.79 -9.87 -0.36
CA PRO A 27 4.64 -9.68 0.81
C PRO A 27 5.07 -8.22 0.92
N ARG A 28 4.98 -7.66 2.13
CA ARG A 28 5.35 -6.27 2.42
C ARG A 28 6.72 -6.19 3.08
N LYS A 29 7.55 -5.25 2.61
CA LYS A 29 8.80 -4.84 3.26
C LYS A 29 8.56 -3.91 4.45
N ALA A 30 7.53 -3.07 4.36
CA ALA A 30 7.17 -2.07 5.36
C ALA A 30 5.65 -1.89 5.40
N HIS A 31 5.13 -1.51 6.57
CA HIS A 31 3.70 -1.23 6.74
C HIS A 31 3.29 0.12 6.10
N ARG A 32 4.16 1.13 6.21
CA ARG A 32 3.94 2.49 5.69
C ARG A 32 5.22 3.04 5.03
N PRO A 33 5.10 3.79 3.93
CA PRO A 33 6.21 4.52 3.32
C PRO A 33 6.61 5.72 4.19
N ARG A 34 7.79 6.28 3.96
CA ARG A 34 8.33 7.45 4.67
C ARG A 34 7.39 8.67 4.60
N GLN A 35 6.75 8.91 3.45
CA GLN A 35 5.84 10.03 3.20
C GLN A 35 4.69 10.11 4.20
N TYR A 36 4.25 8.96 4.73
CA TYR A 36 3.21 8.90 5.75
C TYR A 36 3.61 9.64 7.04
N TYR A 37 4.91 9.62 7.36
CA TYR A 37 5.47 10.16 8.60
C TYR A 37 6.08 11.56 8.42
N LEU A 38 6.16 12.08 7.19
CA LEU A 38 6.61 13.44 6.95
C LEU A 38 5.57 14.45 7.44
N GLU A 39 6.00 15.71 7.59
CA GLU A 39 5.14 16.82 7.98
C GLU A 39 5.15 17.92 6.92
N GLY A 40 4.13 18.78 6.94
CA GLY A 40 4.02 19.91 6.02
C GLY A 40 3.78 19.48 4.56
N LYS A 41 4.44 20.17 3.63
CA LYS A 41 4.17 20.03 2.18
C LYS A 41 4.54 18.65 1.63
N GLU A 42 5.52 17.98 2.24
CA GLU A 42 6.02 16.67 1.81
C GLU A 42 5.18 15.49 2.31
N GLN A 43 4.22 15.72 3.22
CA GLN A 43 3.40 14.65 3.79
C GLN A 43 2.40 14.10 2.78
N LEU A 44 2.36 12.78 2.60
CA LEU A 44 1.26 12.07 1.94
C LEU A 44 0.75 10.98 2.89
N LEU A 45 -0.49 11.09 3.36
CA LEU A 45 -1.11 10.09 4.24
C LEU A 45 -1.57 8.87 3.44
N ILE A 46 -0.61 8.15 2.86
CA ILE A 46 -0.81 6.97 2.04
C ILE A 46 -0.14 5.79 2.75
N SER A 47 -0.92 4.73 2.97
CA SER A 47 -0.50 3.52 3.67
C SER A 47 -0.96 2.31 2.86
N PRO A 48 -0.16 1.85 1.87
CA PRO A 48 -0.61 0.84 0.92
C PRO A 48 -1.12 -0.45 1.58
N GLY A 49 -2.43 -0.70 1.41
CA GLY A 49 -3.11 -1.94 1.74
C GLY A 49 -3.42 -2.76 0.50
N ALA A 50 -4.28 -3.78 0.64
CA ALA A 50 -4.57 -4.71 -0.46
C ALA A 50 -5.13 -4.03 -1.72
N ILE A 51 -5.98 -3.02 -1.56
CA ILE A 51 -6.56 -2.27 -2.69
C ILE A 51 -5.52 -1.38 -3.36
N ASP A 52 -4.63 -0.74 -2.58
CA ASP A 52 -3.53 0.05 -3.14
C ASP A 52 -2.55 -0.82 -3.91
N MET A 53 -2.22 -2.01 -3.40
CA MET A 53 -1.40 -2.98 -4.12
C MET A 53 -2.09 -3.55 -5.36
N ALA A 54 -3.43 -3.46 -5.45
CA ALA A 54 -4.21 -3.82 -6.64
C ALA A 54 -4.22 -2.73 -7.73
N GLY A 55 -3.54 -1.59 -7.50
CA GLY A 55 -3.43 -0.50 -8.47
C GLY A 55 -4.39 0.68 -8.21
N LEU A 56 -4.98 0.78 -7.02
CA LEU A 56 -5.89 1.86 -6.64
C LEU A 56 -5.35 2.65 -5.45
N ILE A 57 -4.76 3.83 -5.70
CA ILE A 57 -4.24 4.68 -4.61
C ILE A 57 -5.36 5.55 -4.04
N ILE A 58 -5.62 5.40 -2.74
CA ILE A 58 -6.66 6.15 -2.03
C ILE A 58 -6.03 7.32 -1.27
N THR A 59 -6.41 8.54 -1.64
CA THR A 59 -5.99 9.77 -0.95
C THR A 59 -7.06 10.26 0.01
N VAL A 60 -6.69 10.54 1.25
CA VAL A 60 -7.62 11.01 2.31
C VAL A 60 -7.91 12.52 2.28
N ARG A 61 -7.21 13.28 1.45
CA ARG A 61 -7.40 14.72 1.26
C ARG A 61 -7.23 15.10 -0.21
N GLU A 62 -7.98 16.10 -0.67
CA GLU A 62 -7.90 16.65 -2.02
C GLU A 62 -6.48 17.12 -2.36
N GLU A 63 -5.81 17.82 -1.43
CA GLU A 63 -4.43 18.28 -1.61
C GLU A 63 -3.44 17.14 -1.94
N TYR A 64 -3.69 15.92 -1.46
CA TYR A 64 -2.85 14.76 -1.75
C TYR A 64 -3.14 14.21 -3.15
N PHE A 65 -4.41 14.21 -3.55
CA PHE A 65 -4.82 13.83 -4.89
C PHE A 65 -4.24 14.76 -5.95
N GLU A 66 -4.25 16.07 -5.69
CA GLU A 66 -3.74 17.06 -6.64
C GLU A 66 -2.22 17.06 -6.76
N LYS A 67 -1.50 16.80 -5.66
CA LYS A 67 -0.03 16.93 -5.64
C LYS A 67 0.72 15.64 -5.94
N ILE A 68 0.12 14.46 -5.72
CA ILE A 68 0.83 13.19 -5.86
C ILE A 68 1.30 13.00 -7.30
N GLY A 69 2.61 12.82 -7.48
CA GLY A 69 3.24 12.58 -8.76
C GLY A 69 3.52 11.10 -9.04
N LYS A 70 3.96 10.82 -10.27
CA LYS A 70 4.42 9.48 -10.66
C LYS A 70 5.58 9.02 -9.77
N GLU A 71 6.54 9.89 -9.53
CA GLU A 71 7.75 9.60 -8.76
C GLU A 71 7.43 9.28 -7.30
N ASP A 72 6.43 9.95 -6.71
CA ASP A 72 5.95 9.64 -5.37
C ASP A 72 5.35 8.23 -5.32
N ILE A 73 4.56 7.88 -6.32
CA ILE A 73 3.90 6.57 -6.41
C ILE A 73 4.93 5.45 -6.56
N GLU A 74 5.91 5.62 -7.45
CA GLU A 74 6.98 4.64 -7.64
C GLU A 74 7.81 4.47 -6.36
N ASP A 75 8.18 5.57 -5.69
CA ASP A 75 8.91 5.52 -4.42
C ASP A 75 8.09 4.88 -3.30
N ILE A 76 6.79 5.18 -3.19
CA ILE A 76 5.87 4.56 -2.22
C ILE A 76 5.82 3.04 -2.43
N TYR A 77 5.58 2.57 -3.66
CA TYR A 77 5.51 1.14 -3.95
C TYR A 77 6.87 0.45 -3.73
N PHE A 78 7.98 1.08 -4.10
CA PHE A 78 9.32 0.55 -3.86
C PHE A 78 9.62 0.35 -2.37
N GLN A 79 9.18 1.28 -1.51
CA GLN A 79 9.40 1.21 -0.08
C GLN A 79 8.63 0.07 0.59
N VAL A 80 7.40 -0.23 0.14
CA VAL A 80 6.52 -1.22 0.76
C VAL A 80 6.58 -2.61 0.12
N SER A 81 7.09 -2.73 -1.10
CA SER A 81 7.14 -4.00 -1.85
C SER A 81 8.49 -4.72 -1.70
N LEU A 82 8.48 -6.04 -1.87
CA LEU A 82 9.71 -6.80 -2.09
C LEU A 82 10.16 -6.69 -3.56
N PRO A 83 11.48 -6.76 -3.84
CA PRO A 83 11.97 -6.81 -5.21
C PRO A 83 11.47 -8.08 -5.91
N VAL A 84 11.16 -7.95 -7.21
CA VAL A 84 10.93 -9.11 -8.08
C VAL A 84 12.29 -9.75 -8.36
N LEU A 85 12.42 -11.05 -8.07
CA LEU A 85 13.60 -11.87 -8.35
C LEU A 85 13.63 -12.34 -9.80
#